data_AF-A0A3Q2NN15-F1
#
_entry.id   AF-A0A3Q2NN15-F1
#
_cell.length_a   1.000
_cell.length_b   1.000
_cell.length_c   1.000
_cell.angle_alpha   90.00
_cell.angle_beta   90.00
_cell.angle_gamma   90.00
#
_symmetry.space_group_name_H-M   'P 1'
#
loop_
_entity.id
_entity.type
_entity.pdbx_description
1 polymer ?
#
loop_
_entity_poly.entity_id
_entity_poly.type
_entity_poly.pdbx_seq_one_letter_code
_entity_poly.pdbx_strand_id
1 'polypeptide(L)'
;MKEKGKYVSSYLMQLGFLPGSPVLKMLSPLHDRETFILCLSGSFAVPPPVRHYARVAKKKKTGPESHLDDLSPTMLKMDYAAVPLAQTDDLVKRLLSLELANHREKLELKKEQLIAKVQRDENDRNSVEVQVAILTARIRNYQEHLQKHHKDKANKRRMLMAIDRRKKLLKNLRLVRFDTFEKVCEQLGITYTFPPEYYRRATRRWLAKKELCIKVFKAVQKQRAEQKMQQRLGTTEAEEAKAPQAQTT
;
A
#
# COMPACT_ATOMS: atom_id res chain seq x y z
N MET A 1 -47.98 -20.21 -9.87
CA MET A 1 -46.72 -19.46 -10.07
C MET A 1 -46.10 -19.13 -8.72
N LYS A 2 -45.34 -20.07 -8.15
CA LYS A 2 -44.50 -19.90 -6.96
C LYS A 2 -43.23 -20.72 -7.18
N GLU A 3 -42.14 -20.24 -6.59
CA GLU A 3 -40.81 -20.85 -6.52
C GLU A 3 -39.89 -20.75 -7.75
N LYS A 4 -39.15 -19.63 -7.84
CA LYS A 4 -37.74 -19.64 -8.30
C LYS A 4 -36.92 -18.67 -7.46
N GLY A 5 -36.54 -19.13 -6.26
CA GLY A 5 -35.72 -18.37 -5.32
C GLY A 5 -34.87 -19.30 -4.44
N LYS A 6 -34.07 -20.20 -5.05
CA LYS A 6 -33.17 -21.11 -4.29
C LYS A 6 -31.81 -21.41 -4.96
N TYR A 7 -31.38 -20.71 -6.02
CA TYR A 7 -30.14 -21.09 -6.76
C TYR A 7 -29.09 -19.99 -6.91
N VAL A 8 -29.00 -19.04 -5.97
CA VAL A 8 -27.88 -18.06 -5.95
C VAL A 8 -27.03 -18.15 -4.67
N SER A 9 -27.44 -18.98 -3.70
CA SER A 9 -26.80 -19.01 -2.37
C SER A 9 -25.78 -20.13 -2.14
N SER A 10 -25.63 -21.14 -3.02
CA SER A 10 -24.71 -22.26 -2.77
C SER A 10 -23.30 -22.11 -3.36
N TYR A 11 -23.13 -21.29 -4.40
CA TYR A 11 -21.82 -21.12 -5.06
C TYR A 11 -20.89 -20.10 -4.39
N LEU A 12 -21.39 -19.34 -3.40
CA LEU A 12 -20.63 -18.30 -2.72
C LEU A 12 -19.93 -18.77 -1.42
N MET A 13 -20.10 -20.03 -1.00
CA MET A 13 -19.45 -20.56 0.20
C MET A 13 -18.18 -21.38 -0.03
N GLN A 14 -17.73 -21.61 -1.27
CA GLN A 14 -16.56 -22.47 -1.56
C GLN A 14 -15.27 -21.72 -1.96
N LEU A 15 -15.25 -20.38 -1.89
CA LEU A 15 -14.08 -19.58 -2.30
C LEU A 15 -13.50 -18.64 -1.22
N GLY A 16 -13.82 -18.84 0.06
CA GLY A 16 -12.99 -18.29 1.16
C GLY A 16 -12.73 -16.78 1.13
N PHE A 17 -13.69 -15.96 0.70
CA PHE A 17 -13.59 -14.50 0.78
C PHE A 17 -14.42 -13.97 1.95
N LEU A 18 -13.74 -13.43 2.96
CA LEU A 18 -14.33 -12.67 4.06
C LEU A 18 -15.04 -11.41 3.51
N PRO A 19 -16.24 -11.05 4.00
CA PRO A 19 -16.93 -9.83 3.57
C PRO A 19 -16.25 -8.59 4.18
N GLY A 20 -15.42 -7.89 3.40
CA GLY A 20 -14.78 -6.66 3.88
C GLY A 20 -13.84 -5.89 2.95
N SER A 21 -13.74 -6.21 1.66
CA SER A 21 -12.79 -5.53 0.74
C SER A 21 -13.45 -4.62 -0.30
N PRO A 22 -12.98 -3.36 -0.49
CA PRO A 22 -13.63 -2.35 -1.32
C PRO A 22 -13.15 -2.42 -2.77
N VAL A 23 -13.63 -3.39 -3.56
CA VAL A 23 -13.32 -3.46 -5.00
C VAL A 23 -14.57 -3.83 -5.79
N LEU A 24 -15.59 -2.97 -5.72
CA LEU A 24 -16.79 -3.09 -6.56
C LEU A 24 -17.42 -1.71 -6.79
N LYS A 25 -16.65 -0.82 -7.43
CA LYS A 25 -17.15 0.35 -8.16
C LYS A 25 -16.21 0.54 -9.33
N MET A 26 -16.64 0.13 -10.52
CA MET A 26 -16.23 0.63 -11.84
C MET A 26 -16.68 -0.40 -12.89
N LEU A 27 -17.95 -0.36 -13.24
CA LEU A 27 -18.42 -0.72 -14.58
C LEU A 27 -19.88 -0.25 -14.73
N SER A 28 -20.11 0.84 -15.47
CA SER A 28 -21.41 1.16 -16.04
C SER A 28 -21.20 1.77 -17.43
N PRO A 29 -22.08 1.47 -18.40
CA PRO A 29 -21.78 1.56 -19.82
C PRO A 29 -22.20 2.90 -20.44
N LEU A 30 -21.49 3.26 -21.50
CA LEU A 30 -21.89 4.26 -22.50
C LEU A 30 -23.02 3.68 -23.35
N HIS A 31 -24.19 4.32 -23.36
CA HIS A 31 -25.01 4.63 -24.54
C HIS A 31 -26.14 5.56 -24.10
N ASP A 32 -26.26 6.69 -24.78
CA ASP A 32 -27.51 7.31 -25.22
C ASP A 32 -27.16 8.68 -25.82
N ARG A 33 -27.01 8.67 -27.14
CA ARG A 33 -27.14 9.86 -28.00
C ARG A 33 -28.59 9.86 -28.47
N GLU A 34 -29.29 10.95 -28.21
CA GLU A 34 -30.19 11.65 -29.16
C GLU A 34 -31.05 12.67 -28.39
N THR A 35 -30.70 13.96 -28.52
CA THR A 35 -31.67 15.05 -28.40
C THR A 35 -31.43 16.01 -29.55
N PHE A 36 -32.26 15.84 -30.56
CA PHE A 36 -32.64 16.82 -31.57
C PHE A 36 -33.05 18.14 -30.90
N ILE A 37 -32.37 19.25 -31.19
CA ILE A 37 -32.99 20.58 -31.20
C ILE A 37 -32.45 21.35 -32.42
N LEU A 38 -33.42 21.83 -33.20
CA LEU A 38 -33.32 22.59 -34.44
C LEU A 38 -32.57 23.92 -34.25
N CYS A 39 -31.66 24.21 -35.18
CA CYS A 39 -31.14 25.55 -35.43
C CYS A 39 -32.16 26.32 -36.26
N LEU A 40 -32.55 27.53 -35.85
CA LEU A 40 -32.95 28.64 -36.74
C LEU A 40 -33.05 29.96 -35.96
N SER A 41 -32.56 31.02 -36.61
CA SER A 41 -32.57 32.46 -36.25
C SER A 41 -31.45 32.95 -35.33
N GLY A 42 -30.81 34.02 -35.81
CA GLY A 42 -29.54 34.51 -35.33
C GLY A 42 -29.67 35.31 -34.05
N SER A 43 -28.74 35.05 -33.15
CA SER A 43 -28.21 36.01 -32.20
C SER A 43 -26.82 35.50 -31.86
N PHE A 44 -25.78 36.23 -32.28
CA PHE A 44 -24.41 36.01 -31.79
C PHE A 44 -24.42 36.31 -30.28
N ALA A 45 -24.79 35.32 -29.48
CA ALA A 45 -24.60 35.35 -28.04
C ALA A 45 -23.10 35.18 -27.82
N VAL A 46 -22.40 36.31 -27.69
CA VAL A 46 -21.02 36.35 -27.21
C VAL A 46 -20.98 35.54 -25.91
N PRO A 47 -20.21 34.43 -25.82
CA PRO A 47 -20.05 33.75 -24.54
C PRO A 47 -19.47 34.78 -23.57
N PRO A 48 -20.01 34.94 -22.34
CA PRO A 48 -19.38 35.84 -21.39
C PRO A 48 -17.93 35.36 -21.20
N PRO A 49 -16.91 36.22 -21.36
CA PRO A 49 -15.54 35.83 -21.19
C PRO A 49 -15.27 35.71 -19.68
N VAL A 50 -15.81 34.69 -19.03
CA VAL A 50 -15.37 34.33 -17.69
C VAL A 50 -14.09 33.53 -17.87
N ARG A 51 -12.99 34.27 -18.07
CA ARG A 51 -11.66 33.74 -17.81
C ARG A 51 -11.64 33.36 -16.32
N HIS A 52 -11.92 32.10 -16.02
CA HIS A 52 -11.55 31.50 -14.75
C HIS A 52 -10.02 31.33 -14.74
N TYR A 53 -9.24 32.41 -14.76
CA TYR A 53 -7.77 32.37 -14.69
C TYR A 53 -7.25 31.91 -13.32
N ALA A 54 -8.11 31.66 -12.35
CA ALA A 54 -7.72 30.95 -11.14
C ALA A 54 -8.94 30.22 -10.54
N ARG A 55 -9.00 28.90 -10.66
CA ARG A 55 -9.57 28.15 -9.53
C ARG A 55 -8.61 28.38 -8.38
N VAL A 56 -9.05 28.98 -7.27
CA VAL A 56 -8.32 28.87 -6.01
C VAL A 56 -8.17 27.37 -5.77
N ALA A 57 -6.97 26.84 -5.97
CA ALA A 57 -6.68 25.47 -5.63
C ALA A 57 -7.03 25.33 -4.14
N LYS A 58 -8.06 24.55 -3.82
CA LYS A 58 -8.28 24.14 -2.44
C LYS A 58 -7.02 23.40 -2.03
N LYS A 59 -6.08 24.09 -1.38
CA LYS A 59 -4.98 23.43 -0.68
C LYS A 59 -5.68 22.56 0.35
N LYS A 60 -5.77 21.25 0.09
CA LYS A 60 -6.06 20.31 1.17
C LYS A 60 -4.97 20.54 2.20
N LYS A 61 -5.32 21.21 3.29
CA LYS A 61 -4.45 21.36 4.45
C LYS A 61 -4.60 20.08 5.27
N THR A 62 -4.11 19.00 4.69
CA THR A 62 -3.80 17.74 5.35
C THR A 62 -2.52 17.29 4.65
N GLY A 63 -1.40 17.89 5.06
CA GLY A 63 -0.12 17.31 4.71
C GLY A 63 -0.08 15.88 5.26
N PRO A 64 0.67 14.95 4.63
CA PRO A 64 0.91 13.66 5.26
C PRO A 64 1.43 13.89 6.67
N GLU A 65 0.87 13.14 7.63
CA GLU A 65 1.28 13.17 9.03
C GLU A 65 2.79 12.93 9.11
N SER A 66 3.48 13.80 9.85
CA SER A 66 4.90 13.64 10.08
C SER A 66 5.10 12.49 11.06
N HIS A 67 6.14 11.70 10.88
CA HIS A 67 6.47 10.67 11.86
C HIS A 67 6.84 11.26 13.23
N LEU A 68 7.14 12.56 13.30
CA LEU A 68 7.42 13.26 14.54
C LEU A 68 6.16 13.70 15.29
N ASP A 69 4.97 13.60 14.70
CA ASP A 69 3.73 14.09 15.30
C ASP A 69 3.33 13.29 16.55
N ASP A 70 3.77 12.04 16.68
CA ASP A 70 3.51 11.26 17.92
C ASP A 70 4.32 11.76 19.14
N LEU A 71 5.25 12.70 18.96
CA LEU A 71 6.02 13.25 20.10
C LEU A 71 5.24 14.35 20.79
N SER A 72 4.91 14.12 22.07
CA SER A 72 4.32 15.17 22.90
C SER A 72 5.31 16.34 23.06
N PRO A 73 4.89 17.60 22.82
CA PRO A 73 5.73 18.78 23.02
C PRO A 73 6.26 18.92 24.45
N THR A 74 5.52 18.40 25.44
CA THR A 74 5.88 18.46 26.87
C THR A 74 6.92 17.42 27.28
N MET A 75 7.25 16.45 26.41
CA MET A 75 8.28 15.44 26.71
C MET A 75 9.64 16.12 26.86
N LEU A 76 10.49 15.60 27.74
CA LEU A 76 11.84 16.13 27.95
C LEU A 76 12.77 15.71 26.81
N LYS A 77 13.80 16.53 26.57
CA LYS A 77 14.94 16.16 25.73
C LYS A 77 15.65 14.93 26.31
N MET A 78 16.26 14.14 25.44
CA MET A 78 16.85 12.84 25.80
C MET A 78 17.90 12.95 26.92
N ASP A 79 18.78 13.94 26.85
CA ASP A 79 19.89 14.10 27.79
C ASP A 79 19.43 14.35 29.23
N TYR A 80 18.22 14.89 29.40
CA TYR A 80 17.67 15.28 30.71
C TYR A 80 16.58 14.34 31.21
N ALA A 81 16.29 13.25 30.49
CA ALA A 81 15.20 12.33 30.84
C ALA A 81 15.41 11.64 32.20
N ALA A 82 16.65 11.43 32.62
CA ALA A 82 17.00 10.77 33.89
C ALA A 82 17.01 11.71 35.11
N VAL A 83 16.87 13.03 34.91
CA VAL A 83 17.01 14.02 35.99
C VAL A 83 15.70 14.15 36.77
N PRO A 84 15.70 14.06 38.12
CA PRO A 84 14.50 14.28 38.92
C PRO A 84 14.13 15.78 38.95
N LEU A 85 13.09 16.17 38.22
CA LEU A 85 12.64 17.57 38.06
C LEU A 85 11.48 17.99 38.99
N ALA A 86 11.28 17.30 40.11
CA ALA A 86 10.11 17.51 40.96
C ALA A 86 10.02 18.92 41.58
N GLN A 87 11.15 19.59 41.77
CA GLN A 87 11.26 20.86 42.53
C GLN A 87 11.64 22.07 41.66
N THR A 88 11.77 21.91 40.33
CA THR A 88 12.19 23.02 39.45
C THR A 88 11.01 23.84 38.95
N ASP A 89 11.28 25.11 38.63
CA ASP A 89 10.30 26.02 38.04
C ASP A 89 9.72 25.51 36.71
N ASP A 90 8.47 25.87 36.43
CA ASP A 90 7.79 25.47 35.19
C ASP A 90 8.44 26.05 33.93
N LEU A 91 9.08 27.22 34.04
CA LEU A 91 9.87 27.80 32.95
C LEU A 91 11.06 26.90 32.58
N VAL A 92 11.76 26.35 33.58
CA VAL A 92 12.89 25.44 33.37
C VAL A 92 12.40 24.15 32.71
N LYS A 93 11.26 23.61 33.16
CA LYS A 93 10.63 22.43 32.53
C LYS A 93 10.33 22.69 31.05
N ARG A 94 9.82 23.89 30.70
CA ARG A 94 9.54 24.27 29.31
C ARG A 94 10.83 24.38 28.47
N LEU A 95 11.91 24.95 29.01
CA LEU A 95 13.19 25.06 28.30
C LEU A 95 13.83 23.70 28.01
N LEU A 96 13.64 22.72 28.89
CA LEU A 96 14.12 21.36 28.73
C LEU A 96 13.18 20.45 27.91
N SER A 97 11.99 20.96 27.54
CA SER A 97 10.99 20.22 26.78
C SER A 97 11.26 20.18 25.27
N LEU A 98 10.58 19.26 24.58
CA LEU A 98 10.62 19.11 23.13
C LEU A 98 9.91 20.26 22.38
N GLU A 99 9.11 21.07 23.07
CA GLU A 99 8.47 22.26 22.51
C GLU A 99 9.53 23.19 21.90
N LEU A 100 10.60 23.45 22.67
CA LEU A 100 11.71 24.32 22.30
C LEU A 100 12.92 23.55 21.75
N ALA A 101 12.75 22.27 21.46
CA ALA A 101 13.82 21.42 20.93
C ALA A 101 14.05 21.61 19.42
N ASN A 102 15.30 21.43 19.00
CA ASN A 102 15.66 21.44 17.59
C ASN A 102 15.14 20.16 16.90
N HIS A 103 14.96 20.21 15.57
CA HIS A 103 14.55 19.05 14.76
C HIS A 103 15.47 17.84 14.98
N ARG A 104 16.77 18.09 15.14
CA ARG A 104 17.76 17.04 15.42
C ARG A 104 17.48 16.30 16.73
N GLU A 105 17.15 17.01 17.80
CA GLU A 105 16.87 16.41 19.12
C GLU A 105 15.61 15.54 19.05
N LYS A 106 14.58 16.00 18.33
CA LYS A 106 13.36 15.21 18.07
C LYS A 106 13.66 13.92 17.29
N LEU A 107 14.55 14.01 16.29
CA LEU A 107 15.00 12.85 15.52
C LEU A 107 15.82 11.86 16.35
N GLU A 108 16.69 12.35 17.23
CA GLU A 108 17.47 11.51 18.14
C GLU A 108 16.53 10.71 19.06
N LEU A 109 15.52 11.36 19.61
CA LEU A 109 14.52 10.69 20.44
C LEU A 109 13.72 9.62 19.67
N LYS A 110 13.25 9.93 18.46
CA LYS A 110 12.58 8.92 17.60
C LYS A 110 13.49 7.78 17.19
N LYS A 111 14.78 8.07 16.95
CA LYS A 111 15.78 7.04 16.67
C LYS A 111 15.89 6.10 17.86
N GLU A 112 16.04 6.62 19.08
CA GLU A 112 16.13 5.78 20.28
C GLU A 112 14.83 4.99 20.53
N GLN A 113 13.66 5.59 20.33
CA GLN A 113 12.38 4.85 20.41
C GLN A 113 12.29 3.68 19.41
N LEU A 114 12.86 3.82 18.21
CA LEU A 114 12.89 2.74 17.22
C LEU A 114 13.96 1.70 17.54
N ILE A 115 15.09 2.10 18.13
CA ILE A 115 16.13 1.17 18.59
C ILE A 115 15.60 0.32 19.75
N ALA A 116 14.98 0.95 20.75
CA ALA A 116 14.43 0.29 21.93
C ALA A 116 13.42 -0.82 21.61
N LYS A 117 12.67 -0.69 20.50
CA LYS A 117 11.72 -1.72 20.06
C LYS A 117 12.40 -3.02 19.62
N VAL A 118 13.61 -2.92 19.08
CA VAL A 118 14.25 -4.00 18.31
C VAL A 118 15.55 -4.49 18.96
N GLN A 119 16.18 -3.67 19.82
CA GLN A 119 17.41 -4.01 20.52
C GLN A 119 17.25 -5.28 21.37
N ARG A 120 18.35 -6.02 21.52
CA ARG A 120 18.39 -7.22 22.38
C ARG A 120 18.69 -6.84 23.83
N ASP A 121 19.70 -5.99 23.98
CA ASP A 121 20.18 -5.45 25.25
C ASP A 121 20.14 -3.92 25.20
N GLU A 122 20.06 -3.25 26.35
CA GLU A 122 19.96 -1.79 26.43
C GLU A 122 21.18 -1.06 25.87
N ASN A 123 22.35 -1.70 25.87
CA ASN A 123 23.61 -1.13 25.39
C ASN A 123 23.98 -1.55 23.96
N ASP A 124 23.13 -2.32 23.26
CA ASP A 124 23.43 -2.78 21.92
C ASP A 124 23.19 -1.68 20.87
N ARG A 125 24.27 -1.23 20.23
CA ARG A 125 24.24 -0.18 19.19
C ARG A 125 24.58 -0.67 17.79
N ASN A 126 25.22 -1.83 17.70
CA ASN A 126 25.90 -2.26 16.47
C ASN A 126 25.29 -3.48 15.81
N SER A 127 24.33 -4.15 16.46
CA SER A 127 23.63 -5.27 15.85
C SER A 127 22.92 -4.91 14.55
N VAL A 128 22.69 -5.93 13.73
CA VAL A 128 22.08 -5.77 12.40
C VAL A 128 20.66 -5.22 12.54
N GLU A 129 19.93 -5.65 13.56
CA GLU A 129 18.58 -5.20 13.85
C GLU A 129 18.54 -3.71 14.21
N VAL A 130 19.43 -3.27 15.12
CA VAL A 130 19.56 -1.87 15.53
C VAL A 130 19.98 -1.00 14.35
N GLN A 131 20.92 -1.44 13.52
CA GLN A 131 21.29 -0.72 12.30
C GLN A 131 20.11 -0.55 11.32
N VAL A 132 19.22 -1.54 11.20
CA VAL A 132 18.01 -1.46 10.39
C VAL A 132 17.04 -0.42 10.97
N ALA A 133 16.88 -0.35 12.29
CA ALA A 133 16.06 0.67 12.96
C ALA A 133 16.62 2.09 12.72
N ILE A 134 17.93 2.28 12.87
CA ILE A 134 18.62 3.57 12.62
C ILE A 134 18.42 4.02 11.16
N LEU A 135 18.62 3.12 10.20
CA LEU A 135 18.39 3.44 8.78
C LEU A 135 16.93 3.78 8.52
N THR A 136 15.99 3.11 9.18
CA THR A 136 14.56 3.38 9.05
C THR A 136 14.20 4.78 9.55
N ALA A 137 14.73 5.19 10.71
CA ALA A 137 14.58 6.56 11.21
C ALA A 137 15.09 7.60 10.19
N ARG A 138 16.28 7.37 9.63
CA ARG A 138 16.87 8.26 8.60
C ARG A 138 16.04 8.32 7.32
N ILE A 139 15.53 7.17 6.85
CA ILE A 139 14.68 7.11 5.66
C ILE A 139 13.39 7.91 5.87
N ARG A 140 12.73 7.76 7.02
CA ARG A 140 11.50 8.51 7.34
C ARG A 140 11.76 10.03 7.36
N ASN A 141 12.86 10.48 7.96
CA ASN A 141 13.26 11.89 7.92
C ASN A 141 13.53 12.40 6.47
N TYR A 142 14.22 11.61 5.64
CA TYR A 142 14.43 11.98 4.24
C TYR A 142 13.11 12.05 3.45
N GLN A 143 12.16 11.16 3.74
CA GLN A 143 10.85 11.18 3.09
C GLN A 143 10.12 12.50 3.38
N GLU A 144 10.06 12.93 4.64
CA GLU A 144 9.44 14.21 5.03
C GLU A 144 10.15 15.42 4.38
N HIS A 145 11.48 15.44 4.38
CA HIS A 145 12.24 16.51 3.72
C HIS A 145 11.95 16.58 2.22
N LEU A 146 11.95 15.44 1.52
CA LEU A 146 11.73 15.38 0.08
C LEU A 146 10.27 15.62 -0.31
N GLN A 147 9.32 15.45 0.60
CA GLN A 147 7.93 15.88 0.41
C GLN A 147 7.81 17.41 0.39
N LYS A 148 8.65 18.12 1.15
CA LYS A 148 8.72 19.59 1.09
C LYS A 148 9.61 20.06 -0.06
N HIS A 149 10.70 19.34 -0.35
CA HIS A 149 11.75 19.72 -1.30
C HIS A 149 11.96 18.68 -2.41
N HIS A 150 11.02 18.60 -3.35
CA HIS A 150 11.05 17.59 -4.43
C HIS A 150 12.24 17.67 -5.39
N LYS A 151 12.87 18.84 -5.51
CA LYS A 151 13.97 19.09 -6.46
C LYS A 151 15.34 18.70 -5.92
N ASP A 152 15.48 18.43 -4.63
CA ASP A 152 16.75 18.07 -3.99
C ASP A 152 17.19 16.65 -4.40
N LYS A 153 18.16 16.57 -5.31
CA LYS A 153 18.68 15.29 -5.81
C LYS A 153 19.71 14.66 -4.89
N ALA A 154 20.44 15.47 -4.13
CA ALA A 154 21.47 14.99 -3.22
C ALA A 154 20.84 14.16 -2.08
N ASN A 155 19.80 14.68 -1.44
CA ASN A 155 19.08 13.97 -0.40
C ASN A 155 18.28 12.79 -0.94
N LYS A 156 17.71 12.90 -2.15
CA LYS A 156 17.07 11.75 -2.82
C LYS A 156 18.06 10.60 -3.05
N ARG A 157 19.28 10.89 -3.51
CA ARG A 157 20.35 9.89 -3.67
C ARG A 157 20.70 9.24 -2.33
N ARG A 158 20.92 10.04 -1.28
CA ARG A 158 21.23 9.54 0.08
C ARG A 158 20.12 8.62 0.62
N MET A 159 18.85 8.99 0.41
CA MET A 159 17.71 8.18 0.80
C MET A 159 17.69 6.83 0.07
N LEU A 160 17.88 6.81 -1.25
CA LEU A 160 17.91 5.57 -2.02
C LEU A 160 19.06 4.65 -1.57
N MET A 161 20.25 5.21 -1.34
CA MET A 161 21.39 4.45 -0.80
C MET A 161 21.09 3.87 0.59
N ALA A 162 20.40 4.61 1.45
CA ALA A 162 19.98 4.11 2.76
C ALA A 162 18.95 2.96 2.65
N ILE A 163 18.00 3.07 1.72
CA ILE A 163 17.01 2.00 1.44
C ILE A 163 17.73 0.73 0.98
N ASP A 164 18.68 0.83 0.06
CA ASP A 164 19.40 -0.33 -0.47
C ASP A 164 20.33 -0.94 0.59
N ARG A 165 21.00 -0.13 1.40
CA ARG A 165 21.77 -0.61 2.56
C ARG A 165 20.87 -1.37 3.53
N ARG A 166 19.68 -0.85 3.85
CA ARG A 166 18.70 -1.51 4.73
C ARG A 166 18.24 -2.85 4.13
N LYS A 167 17.94 -2.90 2.83
CA LYS A 167 17.59 -4.15 2.13
C LYS A 167 18.70 -5.19 2.21
N LYS A 168 19.96 -4.78 2.08
CA LYS A 168 21.13 -5.68 2.22
C LYS A 168 21.23 -6.25 3.64
N LEU A 169 21.04 -5.41 4.67
CA LEU A 169 21.03 -5.86 6.06
C LEU A 169 19.88 -6.85 6.33
N LEU A 170 18.67 -6.56 5.85
CA LEU A 170 17.53 -7.47 5.98
C LEU A 170 17.74 -8.80 5.25
N LYS A 171 18.38 -8.78 4.07
CA LYS A 171 18.79 -10.01 3.37
C LYS A 171 19.73 -10.84 4.24
N ASN A 172 20.75 -10.22 4.83
CA ASN A 172 21.70 -10.91 5.69
C ASN A 172 21.02 -11.46 6.94
N LEU A 173 20.19 -10.65 7.61
CA LEU A 173 19.46 -11.06 8.81
C LEU A 173 18.61 -12.30 8.53
N ARG A 174 17.85 -12.29 7.42
CA ARG A 174 17.04 -13.42 7.00
C ARG A 174 17.81 -14.72 6.77
N LEU A 175 19.05 -14.65 6.28
CA LEU A 175 19.90 -15.83 6.06
C LEU A 175 20.47 -16.39 7.36
N VAL A 176 20.74 -15.54 8.35
CA VAL A 176 21.41 -15.94 9.60
C VAL A 176 20.41 -16.29 10.69
N ARG A 177 19.35 -15.47 10.88
CA ARG A 177 18.33 -15.63 11.92
C ARG A 177 16.96 -15.19 11.37
N PHE A 178 16.11 -16.16 11.07
CA PHE A 178 14.79 -15.89 10.51
C PHE A 178 13.82 -15.27 11.53
N ASP A 179 13.79 -15.79 12.76
CA ASP A 179 12.87 -15.32 13.80
C ASP A 179 13.06 -13.84 14.15
N THR A 180 14.32 -13.38 14.21
CA THR A 180 14.60 -11.96 14.46
C THR A 180 14.25 -11.11 13.25
N PHE A 181 14.42 -11.62 12.03
CA PHE A 181 14.01 -10.95 10.81
C PHE A 181 12.50 -10.68 10.77
N GLU A 182 11.68 -11.68 11.12
CA GLU A 182 10.23 -11.52 11.17
C GLU A 182 9.82 -10.47 12.20
N LYS A 183 10.33 -10.56 13.44
CA LYS A 183 10.09 -9.57 14.50
C LYS A 183 10.46 -8.14 14.07
N VAL A 184 11.63 -7.95 13.46
CA VAL A 184 12.08 -6.64 12.96
C VAL A 184 11.13 -6.09 11.89
N CYS A 185 10.69 -6.96 10.97
CA CYS A 185 9.75 -6.59 9.91
C CYS A 185 8.39 -6.16 10.46
N GLU A 186 7.86 -6.88 11.45
CA GLU A 186 6.60 -6.54 12.14
C GLU A 186 6.72 -5.22 12.91
N GLN A 187 7.72 -5.11 13.80
CA GLN A 187 7.87 -3.95 14.69
C GLN A 187 8.12 -2.64 13.93
N LEU A 188 8.85 -2.68 12.82
CA LEU A 188 9.17 -1.51 12.01
C LEU A 188 8.19 -1.27 10.86
N GLY A 189 7.26 -2.21 10.61
CA GLY A 189 6.32 -2.16 9.50
C GLY A 189 6.99 -2.24 8.13
N ILE A 190 7.96 -3.13 7.95
CA ILE A 190 8.75 -3.27 6.73
C ILE A 190 8.35 -4.54 5.97
N THR A 191 7.84 -4.37 4.74
CA THR A 191 7.62 -5.49 3.82
C THR A 191 8.90 -5.79 3.04
N TYR A 192 9.41 -7.01 3.16
CA TYR A 192 10.55 -7.49 2.37
C TYR A 192 10.08 -8.06 1.03
N THR A 193 10.60 -7.53 -0.08
CA THR A 193 10.34 -8.05 -1.43
C THR A 193 11.63 -8.60 -2.02
N PHE A 194 11.55 -9.80 -2.58
CA PHE A 194 12.69 -10.40 -3.27
C PHE A 194 13.05 -9.61 -4.54
N PRO A 195 14.34 -9.45 -4.85
CA PRO A 195 14.74 -8.87 -6.12
C PRO A 195 14.31 -9.79 -7.28
N PRO A 196 13.80 -9.25 -8.39
CA PRO A 196 13.55 -10.05 -9.58
C PRO A 196 14.89 -10.54 -10.16
N GLU A 197 14.84 -11.67 -10.84
CA GLU A 197 16.02 -12.28 -11.47
C GLU A 197 16.61 -11.38 -12.56
N TYR A 198 15.77 -10.70 -13.33
CA TYR A 198 16.18 -9.84 -14.44
C TYR A 198 15.57 -8.44 -14.34
N TYR A 199 16.42 -7.42 -14.42
CA TYR A 199 16.00 -6.03 -14.58
C TYR A 199 15.89 -5.71 -16.08
N ARG A 200 14.68 -5.83 -16.64
CA ARG A 200 14.40 -5.47 -18.05
C ARG A 200 13.50 -4.24 -18.11
N ARG A 201 13.79 -3.34 -19.05
CA ARG A 201 12.92 -2.20 -19.34
C ARG A 201 11.67 -2.68 -20.09
N ALA A 202 10.50 -2.48 -19.49
CA ALA A 202 9.23 -2.75 -20.16
C ALA A 202 8.95 -1.66 -21.22
N THR A 203 9.04 -2.02 -22.50
CA THR A 203 8.69 -1.13 -23.63
C THR A 203 7.20 -1.22 -23.93
N ARG A 204 6.62 -0.19 -24.57
CA ARG A 204 5.19 -0.18 -24.96
C ARG A 204 4.80 -1.41 -25.79
N ARG A 205 5.63 -1.78 -26.78
CA ARG A 205 5.45 -2.98 -27.61
C ARG A 205 5.43 -4.25 -26.77
N TRP A 206 6.34 -4.38 -25.82
CA TRP A 206 6.41 -5.56 -24.95
C TRP A 206 5.20 -5.65 -24.02
N LEU A 207 4.78 -4.53 -23.42
CA LEU A 207 3.59 -4.46 -22.57
C LEU A 207 2.32 -4.88 -23.33
N ALA A 208 2.09 -4.30 -24.52
CA ALA A 208 0.93 -4.65 -25.35
C ALA A 208 0.93 -6.13 -25.75
N LYS A 209 2.09 -6.65 -26.18
CA LYS A 209 2.23 -8.09 -26.49
C LYS A 209 1.95 -8.95 -25.26
N LYS A 210 2.48 -8.59 -24.08
CA LYS A 210 2.32 -9.36 -22.86
C LYS A 210 0.86 -9.38 -22.40
N GLU A 211 0.17 -8.23 -22.43
CA GLU A 211 -1.25 -8.12 -22.11
C GLU A 211 -2.12 -8.96 -23.05
N LEU A 212 -1.85 -8.89 -24.36
CA LEU A 212 -2.54 -9.72 -25.35
C LEU A 212 -2.35 -11.21 -25.04
N CYS A 213 -1.10 -11.65 -24.83
CA CYS A 213 -0.81 -13.04 -24.49
C CYS A 213 -1.54 -13.50 -23.22
N ILE A 214 -1.64 -12.65 -22.19
CA ILE A 214 -2.39 -12.97 -20.97
C ILE A 214 -3.89 -13.12 -21.27
N LYS A 215 -4.47 -12.23 -22.07
CA LYS A 215 -5.89 -12.29 -22.47
C LYS A 215 -6.20 -13.55 -23.27
N VAL A 216 -5.37 -13.86 -24.27
CA VAL A 216 -5.49 -15.08 -25.09
C VAL A 216 -5.36 -16.31 -24.22
N PHE A 217 -4.37 -16.36 -23.31
CA PHE A 217 -4.19 -17.48 -22.39
C PHE A 217 -5.44 -17.72 -21.53
N LYS A 218 -6.01 -16.65 -20.94
CA LYS A 218 -7.23 -16.75 -20.14
C LYS A 218 -8.43 -17.24 -20.96
N ALA A 219 -8.58 -16.77 -22.19
CA ALA A 219 -9.66 -17.20 -23.08
C ALA A 219 -9.56 -18.69 -23.44
N VAL A 220 -8.36 -19.16 -23.80
CA VAL A 220 -8.11 -20.57 -24.10
C VAL A 220 -8.36 -21.47 -22.89
N GLN A 221 -7.95 -21.04 -21.69
CA GLN A 221 -8.24 -21.79 -20.46
C GLN A 221 -9.73 -21.90 -20.19
N LYS A 222 -10.49 -20.83 -20.42
CA LYS A 222 -11.95 -20.82 -20.28
C LYS A 222 -12.61 -21.83 -21.24
N GLN A 223 -12.25 -21.80 -22.51
CA GLN A 223 -12.78 -22.74 -23.51
C GLN A 223 -12.45 -24.19 -23.17
N ARG A 224 -11.21 -24.48 -22.75
CA ARG A 224 -10.81 -25.83 -22.34
C ARG A 224 -11.57 -26.31 -21.11
N ALA A 225 -11.86 -25.42 -20.15
CA ALA A 225 -12.65 -25.75 -18.98
C ALA A 225 -14.11 -26.07 -19.37
N GLU A 226 -14.71 -25.27 -20.25
CA GLU A 226 -16.07 -25.51 -20.79
C GLU A 226 -16.15 -26.85 -21.54
N GLN A 227 -15.18 -27.15 -22.40
CA GLN A 227 -15.09 -28.43 -23.12
C GLN A 227 -14.97 -29.62 -22.17
N LYS A 228 -14.13 -29.51 -21.12
CA LYS A 228 -14.02 -30.57 -20.09
C LYS A 228 -15.31 -30.76 -19.30
N MET A 229 -16.04 -29.68 -19.00
CA MET A 229 -17.35 -29.77 -18.33
C MET A 229 -18.37 -30.46 -19.21
N GLN A 230 -18.42 -30.12 -20.50
CA GLN A 230 -19.30 -30.79 -21.47
C GLN A 230 -18.98 -32.28 -21.62
N GLN A 231 -17.69 -32.65 -21.68
CA GLN A 231 -17.26 -34.05 -21.70
C GLN A 231 -17.66 -34.81 -20.43
N ARG A 232 -17.57 -34.17 -19.26
CA ARG A 232 -18.04 -34.74 -17.99
C ARG A 232 -19.54 -34.96 -17.98
N LEU A 233 -20.33 -33.99 -18.44
CA LEU A 233 -21.78 -34.14 -18.54
C LEU A 233 -22.17 -35.25 -19.52
N GLY A 234 -21.53 -35.31 -20.69
CA GLY A 234 -21.80 -36.37 -21.67
C GLY A 234 -21.39 -37.77 -21.18
N THR A 235 -20.34 -37.89 -20.37
CA THR A 235 -19.97 -39.17 -19.76
C THR A 235 -20.95 -39.60 -18.67
N THR A 236 -21.42 -38.67 -17.81
CA THR A 236 -22.46 -38.98 -16.83
C THR A 236 -23.78 -39.38 -17.50
N GLU A 237 -24.20 -38.70 -18.58
CA GLU A 237 -25.40 -39.05 -19.35
C GLU A 237 -25.27 -40.44 -20.00
N ALA A 238 -24.08 -40.77 -20.53
CA ALA A 238 -23.82 -42.09 -21.11
C ALA A 238 -23.77 -43.22 -20.07
N GLU A 239 -23.31 -42.93 -18.84
CA GLU A 239 -23.35 -43.85 -17.70
C GLU A 239 -24.79 -44.09 -17.21
N GLU A 240 -25.60 -43.03 -17.10
CA GLU A 240 -27.02 -43.12 -16.75
C GLU A 240 -27.84 -43.92 -17.78
N ALA A 241 -27.57 -43.73 -19.08
CA ALA A 241 -28.24 -44.49 -20.15
C ALA A 241 -27.85 -45.99 -20.17
N LYS A 242 -26.69 -46.35 -19.61
CA LYS A 242 -26.23 -47.74 -19.46
C LYS A 242 -26.66 -48.40 -18.15
N ALA A 243 -27.20 -47.65 -17.19
CA ALA A 243 -27.73 -48.21 -15.96
C ALA A 243 -28.94 -49.08 -16.30
N PRO A 244 -28.93 -50.39 -15.96
CA PRO A 244 -30.06 -51.27 -16.24
C PRO A 244 -31.29 -50.73 -15.53
N GLN A 245 -32.39 -50.55 -16.26
CA GLN A 245 -33.69 -50.22 -15.67
C GLN A 245 -34.06 -51.35 -14.72
N ALA A 246 -33.83 -51.17 -13.41
CA ALA A 246 -34.30 -52.07 -12.38
C ALA A 246 -35.83 -52.04 -12.46
N GLN A 247 -36.38 -53.08 -13.07
CA GLN A 247 -37.81 -53.26 -13.29
C GLN A 247 -38.51 -53.27 -11.93
N THR A 248 -39.25 -52.20 -11.64
CA THR A 248 -40.21 -52.16 -10.54
C THR A 248 -41.34 -53.14 -10.87
N THR A 249 -41.40 -54.21 -10.10
CA THR A 249 -42.51 -55.18 -10.03
C THR A 249 -43.53 -54.73 -9.00
#